data_AF-A0A1Q6XH92-F1
#
_entry.id   AF-A0A1Q6XH92-F1
#
_cell.length_a   1.000
_cell.length_b   1.000
_cell.length_c   1.000
_cell.angle_alpha   90.00
_cell.angle_beta   90.00
_cell.angle_gamma   90.00
#
_symmetry.space_group_name_H-M   'P 1'
#
loop_
_entity.id
_entity.type
_entity.pdbx_description
1 polymer ?
#
loop_
_entity_poly.entity_id
_entity_poly.type
_entity_poly.pdbx_seq_one_letter_code
_entity_poly.pdbx_strand_id
1 'polypeptide(L)' 'MEEFIGAKLRDFVRRMKLGAGSDLHSLLVKAVEKPLITLVLEETHGNQNQAAALLGLNRNTLRKKIRDLKIPLGRKV' A
#
# COMPACT_ATOMS: atom_id res chain seq x y z
N MET A 1 8.67 11.10 12.44
CA MET A 1 8.01 10.15 11.52
C MET A 1 7.84 8.78 12.17
N GLU A 2 8.91 8.20 12.74
CA GLU A 2 8.84 6.90 13.43
C GLU A 2 7.85 6.84 14.59
N GLU A 3 7.78 7.89 15.41
CA GLU A 3 6.84 7.95 16.54
C GLU A 3 5.36 7.92 16.10
N PHE A 4 5.03 8.67 15.04
CA PHE A 4 3.68 8.67 14.46
C PHE A 4 3.29 7.29 13.90
N ILE A 5 4.21 6.65 13.17
CA ILE A 5 4.01 5.31 12.62
C ILE A 5 3.85 4.30 13.78
N GLY A 6 4.71 4.35 14.79
CA GLY A 6 4.69 3.46 15.96
C GLY A 6 3.36 3.53 16.72
N ALA A 7 2.80 4.72 16.90
CA ALA A 7 1.49 4.90 17.52
C ALA A 7 0.38 4.20 16.71
N LYS A 8 0.34 4.41 15.38
CA LYS A 8 -0.67 3.79 14.51
C LYS A 8 -0.52 2.26 14.41
N LEU A 9 0.71 1.76 14.36
CA LEU A 9 0.99 0.32 14.34
C LEU A 9 0.58 -0.36 15.65
N ARG A 10 0.76 0.30 16.79
CA ARG A 10 0.32 -0.22 18.10
C ARG A 10 -1.18 -0.50 18.10
N ASP A 11 -1.98 0.43 17.58
CA ASP A 11 -3.43 0.27 17.50
C ASP A 11 -3.81 -0.86 16.53
N PHE A 12 -3.16 -0.94 15.38
CA PHE A 12 -3.37 -2.02 14.40
C PHE A 12 -3.07 -3.40 15.01
N VAL A 13 -1.91 -3.56 15.64
CA VAL A 13 -1.49 -4.81 16.29
C VAL A 13 -2.49 -5.21 17.39
N ARG A 14 -2.94 -4.24 18.21
CA ARG A 14 -3.94 -4.50 19.27
C ARG A 14 -5.28 -4.99 18.68
N ARG A 15 -5.77 -4.35 17.63
CA ARG A 15 -7.02 -4.74 16.95
C ARG A 15 -6.92 -6.14 16.34
N MET A 16 -5.80 -6.45 15.70
CA MET A 16 -5.61 -7.72 15.02
C MET A 16 -5.30 -8.89 15.96
N LYS A 17 -4.67 -8.65 17.12
CA LYS A 17 -4.46 -9.67 18.17
C LYS A 17 -5.78 -10.27 18.67
N LEU A 18 -6.85 -9.47 18.70
CA LEU A 18 -8.18 -9.91 19.13
C LEU A 18 -8.90 -10.77 18.07
N GLY A 19 -8.40 -10.81 16.83
CA GLY A 19 -9.05 -11.47 15.69
C GLY A 19 -8.43 -12.81 15.23
N ALA A 20 -7.50 -13.40 15.98
CA ALA A 20 -6.96 -14.75 15.75
C ALA A 20 -6.35 -15.04 14.34
N GLY A 21 -5.80 -14.03 13.66
CA GLY A 21 -5.19 -14.20 12.33
C GLY A 21 -3.68 -14.45 12.36
N SER A 22 -3.24 -15.66 11.98
CA SER A 22 -1.83 -15.99 11.77
C SER A 22 -1.33 -15.47 10.41
N ASP A 23 -1.11 -14.16 10.27
CA ASP A 23 -0.29 -13.51 9.21
C ASP A 23 -0.31 -11.97 9.36
N LEU A 24 -0.04 -11.47 10.57
CA LEU A 24 -0.14 -10.04 10.85
C LEU A 24 0.80 -9.20 9.98
N HIS A 25 1.99 -9.73 9.71
CA HIS A 25 2.99 -9.06 8.88
C HIS A 25 2.44 -8.79 7.47
N SER A 26 1.93 -9.80 6.77
CA SER A 26 1.46 -9.59 5.39
C SER A 26 0.21 -8.72 5.35
N LEU A 27 -0.67 -8.79 6.36
CA LEU A 27 -1.81 -7.89 6.47
C LEU A 27 -1.37 -6.44 6.63
N LEU A 28 -0.38 -6.18 7.48
CA LEU A 28 0.17 -4.84 7.66
C LEU A 28 0.83 -4.34 6.37
N VAL A 29 1.67 -5.16 5.74
CA VAL A 29 2.33 -4.79 4.47
C VAL A 29 1.28 -4.41 3.42
N LYS A 30 0.22 -5.21 3.24
CA LYS A 30 -0.87 -4.89 2.31
C LYS A 30 -1.61 -3.59 2.70
N ALA A 31 -1.86 -3.38 3.99
CA ALA A 31 -2.55 -2.19 4.49
C ALA A 31 -1.75 -0.89 4.29
N VAL A 32 -0.42 -0.97 4.30
CA VAL A 32 0.47 0.18 4.04
C VAL A 32 0.76 0.35 2.55
N GLU A 33 1.05 -0.73 1.82
CA GLU A 33 1.39 -0.67 0.40
C GLU A 33 0.23 -0.17 -0.45
N LYS A 34 -1.00 -0.57 -0.16
CA LYS A 34 -2.19 -0.17 -0.93
C LYS A 34 -2.35 1.36 -1.00
N PRO A 35 -2.47 2.09 0.12
CA PRO A 35 -2.60 3.55 0.07
C PRO A 35 -1.36 4.23 -0.50
N LEU A 36 -0.15 3.75 -0.21
CA LEU A 36 1.08 4.31 -0.77
C LEU A 36 1.08 4.26 -2.31
N ILE A 37 0.77 3.10 -2.88
CA ILE A 37 0.72 2.92 -4.33
C ILE A 37 -0.41 3.74 -4.96
N THR A 38 -1.59 3.78 -4.33
CA THR A 38 -2.71 4.61 -4.81
C THR A 38 -2.32 6.08 -4.89
N LEU A 39 -1.76 6.66 -3.83
CA LEU A 39 -1.36 8.08 -3.80
C LEU A 39 -0.30 8.40 -4.85
N VAL A 40 0.68 7.52 -5.06
CA VAL A 40 1.69 7.73 -6.10
C VAL A 40 1.09 7.61 -7.51
N LEU A 41 0.13 6.71 -7.73
CA LEU A 41 -0.59 6.64 -8.99
C LEU A 41 -1.43 7.91 -9.24
N GLU A 42 -2.05 8.48 -8.21
CA GLU A 42 -2.80 9.74 -8.30
C GLU A 42 -1.87 10.92 -8.64
N GLU A 43 -0.75 11.04 -7.94
CA GLU A 43 0.26 12.09 -8.15
C GLU A 43 0.86 12.03 -9.56
N THR A 44 0.97 10.83 -10.13
CA THR A 44 1.48 10.61 -11.48
C THR A 44 0.36 10.51 -12.53
N HIS A 45 -0.87 10.85 -12.17
CA HIS A 45 -2.04 10.82 -13.06
C HIS A 45 -2.26 9.47 -13.78
N GLY A 46 -1.97 8.38 -13.08
CA GLY A 46 -2.06 7.01 -13.59
C GLY A 46 -0.87 6.54 -14.42
N ASN A 47 0.17 7.36 -14.57
CA ASN A 47 1.37 6.98 -15.32
C ASN A 47 2.20 5.96 -14.53
N GLN A 48 1.98 4.69 -14.83
CA GLN A 48 2.65 3.58 -14.12
C GLN A 48 4.18 3.56 -14.29
N ASN A 49 4.74 4.15 -15.36
CA ASN A 49 6.19 4.24 -15.49
C ASN A 49 6.77 5.26 -14.49
N GLN A 50 6.15 6.43 -14.40
CA GLN A 50 6.55 7.47 -13.45
C GLN A 50 6.29 7.01 -12.00
N ALA A 51 5.12 6.40 -11.74
CA ALA A 51 4.80 5.82 -10.44
C ALA A 51 5.83 4.77 -10.00
N ALA A 52 6.21 3.87 -10.91
CA ALA A 52 7.21 2.84 -10.62
C ALA A 52 8.59 3.45 -10.32
N ALA A 53 9.00 4.47 -11.09
CA ALA A 53 10.24 5.20 -10.83
C ALA A 53 10.21 5.91 -9.47
N LEU A 54 9.11 6.60 -9.12
CA LEU A 54 8.96 7.30 -7.85
C LEU A 54 8.95 6.34 -6.65
N LEU A 55 8.34 5.17 -6.80
CA LEU A 55 8.34 4.11 -5.78
C LEU A 55 9.65 3.33 -5.71
N GLY A 56 10.59 3.53 -6.66
CA GLY A 56 11.81 2.73 -6.76
C GLY A 56 11.54 1.26 -7.10
N LEU A 57 10.45 0.96 -7.80
CA LEU A 57 10.02 -0.38 -8.15
C LEU A 57 10.22 -0.66 -9.64
N ASN A 58 10.43 -1.93 -9.98
CA ASN A 58 10.23 -2.36 -11.36
C ASN A 58 8.74 -2.18 -11.75
N ARG A 59 8.47 -1.64 -12.94
CA ARG A 59 7.10 -1.44 -13.46
C ARG A 59 6.26 -2.72 -13.46
N ASN A 60 6.85 -3.87 -13.76
CA ASN A 60 6.15 -5.15 -13.75
C ASN A 60 5.74 -5.55 -12.31
N THR A 61 6.59 -5.25 -11.33
CA THR A 61 6.28 -5.41 -9.91
C THR A 61 5.13 -4.49 -9.49
N LEU A 62 5.16 -3.21 -9.90
CA LEU A 62 4.07 -2.28 -9.64
C LEU A 62 2.74 -2.79 -10.23
N ARG A 63 2.74 -3.24 -11.49
CA ARG A 63 1.55 -3.83 -12.14
C ARG A 63 1.00 -5.03 -11.40
N LYS A 64 1.89 -5.91 -10.89
CA LYS A 64 1.49 -7.05 -10.07
C LYS A 64 0.85 -6.58 -8.75
N LYS A 65 1.50 -5.65 -8.04
CA LYS A 65 0.98 -5.08 -6.78
C LYS A 65 -0.38 -4.41 -6.95
N ILE A 66 -0.58 -3.63 -8.02
CA ILE A 66 -1.89 -3.02 -8.35
C ILE A 66 -2.99 -4.08 -8.42
N ARG A 67 -2.72 -5.20 -9.10
CA ARG A 67 -3.66 -6.32 -9.25
C ARG A 67 -3.90 -7.03 -7.92
N ASP A 68 -2.83 -7.42 -7.23
CA ASP A 68 -2.90 -8.22 -5.99
C ASP A 68 -3.58 -7.44 -4.86
N LEU A 69 -3.36 -6.12 -4.80
CA LEU A 69 -3.97 -5.22 -3.81
C LEU A 69 -5.35 -4.71 -4.23
N LYS A 70 -5.82 -5.07 -5.44
CA LYS A 70 -7.09 -4.59 -6.03
C LYS A 70 -7.19 -3.06 -5.94
N ILE A 71 -6.17 -2.38 -6.43
CA ILE A 71 -6.14 -0.91 -6.48
C ILE A 71 -7.03 -0.48 -7.66
N PRO A 72 -8.09 0.31 -7.42
CA PRO A 72 -8.90 0.85 -8.50
C PRO A 72 -8.03 1.83 -9.28
N LEU A 73 -7.80 1.53 -10.55
CA LEU A 73 -7.25 2.49 -11.48
C LEU A 73 -8.39 3.45 -11.83
N GLY A 74 -8.54 4.51 -11.04
CA GLY A 74 -9.60 5.49 -11.19
C GLY A 74 -9.69 6.01 -12.63
N ARG A 75 -10.91 6.04 -13.18
CA ARG A 75 -11.21 6.75 -14.43
C ARG A 75 -10.92 8.23 -14.20
N LYS A 76 -10.20 8.84 -15.15
CA LYS A 76 -10.12 10.31 -15.27
C LYS A 76 -11.55 10.87 -15.25
N VAL A 77 -11.81 11.80 -14.33
CA VAL A 77 -12.90 12.79 -14.49
C VAL A 77 -12.36 13.90 -15.39
#